data_AF-A0A431HKY7-F1
#
_entry.id   AF-A0A431HKY7-F1
#
_cell.length_a   1.000
_cell.length_b   1.000
_cell.length_c   1.000
_cell.angle_alpha   90.00
_cell.angle_beta   90.00
_cell.angle_gamma   90.00
#
_symmetry.space_group_name_H-M   'P 1'
#
loop_
_entity.id
_entity.type
_entity.pdbx_description
1 polymer ?
#
loop_
_entity_poly.entity_id
_entity_poly.type
_entity_poly.pdbx_seq_one_letter_code
_entity_poly.pdbx_strand_id
1 'polypeptide(L)'
;MSTSFDQFRQTSVLSGGNAAYIEDLYESFLQDPDSVSENWRAYFLGLRAGGNGAAEHLHGPVREVFAKIGQNPRAIISLLPQLSAGESLNPEAAHKQAGVLRLINAHRTRGHQAATLDPLALRERPAVPDLDLAEHGLSEA
;
A
#
# COMPACT_ATOMS: atom_id res chain seq x y z
N MET A 1 16.79 -27.89 -26.68
CA MET A 1 16.96 -26.78 -27.65
C MET A 1 16.26 -25.52 -27.11
N SER A 2 16.83 -24.84 -26.12
CA SER A 2 16.31 -23.52 -25.65
C SER A 2 17.40 -22.65 -24.99
N THR A 3 18.66 -23.09 -25.01
CA THR A 3 19.77 -22.46 -24.28
C THR A 3 20.13 -21.08 -24.79
N SER A 4 19.98 -20.78 -26.09
CA SER A 4 20.34 -19.46 -26.63
C SER A 4 19.32 -18.37 -26.26
N PHE A 5 18.03 -18.70 -26.16
CA PHE A 5 16.99 -17.75 -25.79
C PHE A 5 17.07 -17.40 -24.30
N ASP A 6 17.29 -18.40 -23.45
CA ASP A 6 17.48 -18.18 -22.01
C ASP A 6 18.76 -17.37 -21.72
N GLN A 7 19.85 -17.65 -22.44
CA GLN A 7 21.08 -16.89 -22.34
C GLN A 7 20.88 -15.44 -22.80
N PHE A 8 20.11 -15.21 -23.88
CA PHE A 8 19.78 -13.86 -24.34
C PHE A 8 18.93 -13.08 -23.33
N ARG A 9 17.98 -13.72 -22.64
CA ARG A 9 17.18 -13.06 -21.58
C ARG A 9 18.03 -12.70 -20.36
N GLN A 10 19.02 -13.51 -20.02
CA GLN A 10 19.93 -13.25 -18.90
C GLN A 10 20.93 -12.12 -19.20
N THR A 11 21.35 -11.95 -20.47
CA THR A 11 22.27 -10.88 -20.90
C THR A 11 21.56 -9.66 -21.47
N SER A 12 20.26 -9.72 -21.67
CA SER A 12 19.46 -8.59 -22.17
C SER A 12 19.52 -7.44 -21.16
N VAL A 13 19.40 -6.23 -21.68
CA VAL A 13 19.22 -5.00 -20.88
C VAL A 13 18.09 -5.16 -19.87
N LEU A 14 17.06 -5.95 -20.21
CA LEU A 14 15.88 -6.24 -19.38
C LEU A 14 16.11 -7.31 -18.29
N SER A 15 17.32 -7.83 -18.16
CA SER A 15 17.68 -8.80 -17.12
C SER A 15 17.62 -8.16 -15.72
N GLY A 16 17.28 -8.97 -14.71
CA GLY A 16 16.97 -8.48 -13.35
C GLY A 16 18.06 -7.64 -12.68
N GLY A 17 19.33 -7.77 -13.09
CA GLY A 17 20.42 -6.93 -12.59
C GLY A 17 20.32 -5.45 -12.95
N ASN A 18 19.66 -5.13 -14.08
CA ASN A 18 19.44 -3.75 -14.55
C ASN A 18 18.03 -3.24 -14.23
N ALA A 19 17.22 -4.02 -13.51
CA ALA A 19 15.81 -3.71 -13.28
C ALA A 19 15.64 -2.33 -12.63
N ALA A 20 16.41 -2.02 -11.59
CA ALA A 20 16.36 -0.72 -10.91
C ALA A 20 16.66 0.46 -11.87
N TYR A 21 17.65 0.30 -12.76
CA TYR A 21 18.00 1.33 -13.73
C TYR A 21 16.89 1.55 -14.77
N ILE A 22 16.29 0.47 -15.29
CA ILE A 22 15.19 0.57 -16.25
C ILE A 22 13.95 1.18 -15.59
N GLU A 23 13.72 0.88 -14.32
CA GLU A 23 12.60 1.42 -13.57
C GLU A 23 12.75 2.93 -13.35
N ASP A 24 13.93 3.41 -12.93
CA ASP A 24 14.21 4.84 -12.81
C ASP A 24 14.10 5.55 -14.19
N LEU A 25 14.52 4.88 -15.27
CA LEU A 25 14.39 5.39 -16.64
C LEU A 25 12.91 5.47 -17.08
N TYR A 26 12.10 4.48 -16.69
CA TYR A 26 10.67 4.46 -16.98
C TYR A 26 9.91 5.52 -16.18
N GLU A 27 10.26 5.73 -14.91
CA GLU A 27 9.70 6.82 -14.10
C GLU A 27 10.00 8.20 -14.72
N SER A 28 11.22 8.39 -15.21
CA SER A 28 11.60 9.62 -15.93
C SER A 28 10.72 9.82 -17.18
N PHE A 29 10.47 8.75 -17.93
CA PHE A 29 9.56 8.77 -19.08
C PHE A 29 8.10 9.05 -18.72
N LEU A 30 7.61 8.58 -17.55
CA LEU A 30 6.27 8.88 -17.07
C LEU A 30 6.11 10.37 -16.69
N GLN A 31 7.17 11.01 -16.18
CA GLN A 31 7.17 12.44 -15.87
C GLN A 31 7.30 13.30 -17.13
N ASP A 32 8.30 12.99 -17.98
CA ASP A 32 8.56 13.68 -19.23
C ASP A 32 9.03 12.66 -20.30
N PRO A 33 8.23 12.39 -21.33
CA PRO A 33 8.62 11.50 -22.41
C PRO A 33 9.87 11.94 -23.16
N ASP A 34 10.17 13.24 -23.19
CA ASP A 34 11.32 13.79 -23.91
C ASP A 34 12.64 13.66 -23.15
N SER A 35 12.58 13.33 -21.85
CA SER A 35 13.74 13.10 -20.99
C SER A 35 14.52 11.83 -21.33
N VAL A 36 13.89 10.87 -22.02
CA VAL A 36 14.50 9.60 -22.43
C VAL A 36 14.84 9.59 -23.91
N SER A 37 15.87 8.81 -24.27
CA SER A 37 16.28 8.62 -25.66
C SER A 37 15.15 8.07 -26.53
N GLU A 38 15.17 8.38 -27.82
CA GLU A 38 14.16 7.96 -28.80
C GLU A 38 13.89 6.45 -28.80
N ASN A 39 14.93 5.62 -28.71
CA ASN A 39 14.80 4.16 -28.65
C ASN A 39 13.99 3.70 -27.43
N TRP A 40 14.26 4.26 -26.26
CA TRP A 40 13.54 3.95 -25.03
C TRP A 40 12.12 4.50 -25.05
N ARG A 41 11.91 5.69 -25.61
CA ARG A 41 10.59 6.28 -25.80
C ARG A 41 9.69 5.37 -26.65
N ALA A 42 10.21 4.90 -27.79
CA ALA A 42 9.48 3.97 -28.67
C ALA A 42 9.15 2.65 -27.96
N TYR A 43 10.10 2.09 -27.21
CA TYR A 43 9.89 0.87 -26.43
C TYR A 43 8.78 1.04 -25.37
N PHE A 44 8.83 2.11 -24.58
CA PHE A 44 7.85 2.37 -23.51
C PHE A 44 6.46 2.73 -24.04
N LEU A 45 6.37 3.41 -25.20
CA LEU A 45 5.10 3.64 -25.89
C LEU A 45 4.47 2.32 -26.35
N GLY A 46 5.27 1.41 -26.92
CA GLY A 46 4.81 0.06 -27.28
C GLY A 46 4.32 -0.73 -26.08
N LEU A 47 5.04 -0.64 -24.95
CA LEU A 47 4.64 -1.28 -23.70
C LEU A 47 3.27 -0.78 -23.20
N ARG A 48 3.04 0.54 -23.22
CA ARG A 48 1.73 1.12 -22.82
C ARG A 48 0.60 0.76 -23.77
N ALA A 49 0.88 0.69 -25.07
CA ALA A 49 -0.13 0.32 -26.07
C ALA A 49 -0.57 -1.15 -25.95
N GLY A 50 0.29 -2.04 -25.44
CA GLY A 50 -0.02 -3.44 -25.18
C GLY A 50 -0.58 -3.72 -23.77
N GLY A 51 -0.55 -2.74 -22.87
CA GLY A 51 -1.07 -2.85 -21.51
C GLY A 51 -2.59 -2.72 -21.45
N ASN A 52 -3.19 -3.11 -20.34
CA ASN A 52 -4.65 -3.05 -20.11
C ASN A 52 -5.21 -1.62 -19.94
N GLY A 53 -4.48 -0.58 -20.35
CA GLY A 53 -4.88 0.82 -20.21
C GLY A 53 -4.98 1.30 -18.75
N ALA A 54 -4.43 0.56 -17.79
CA ALA A 54 -4.33 1.02 -16.41
C ALA A 54 -3.41 2.24 -16.33
N ALA A 55 -3.78 3.23 -15.52
CA ALA A 55 -2.89 4.35 -15.22
C ALA A 55 -1.64 3.82 -14.52
N GLU A 56 -0.47 4.05 -15.11
CA GLU A 56 0.82 3.69 -14.55
C GLU A 56 1.20 4.71 -13.48
N HIS A 57 1.59 4.23 -12.30
CA HIS A 57 1.85 5.07 -11.13
C HIS A 57 3.36 5.17 -10.89
N LEU A 58 3.84 6.35 -10.50
CA LEU A 58 5.23 6.54 -10.11
C LEU A 58 5.53 5.76 -8.83
N HIS A 59 6.53 4.87 -8.85
CA HIS A 59 6.89 4.05 -7.71
C HIS A 59 7.87 4.77 -6.75
N GLY A 60 8.64 5.75 -7.22
CA GLY A 60 9.53 6.59 -6.41
C GLY A 60 8.87 7.18 -5.15
N PRO A 61 7.76 7.94 -5.26
CA PRO A 61 7.07 8.50 -4.10
C PRO A 61 6.63 7.43 -3.09
N VAL A 62 6.16 6.29 -3.58
CA VAL A 62 5.75 5.15 -2.74
C VAL A 62 6.94 4.58 -1.97
N ARG A 63 8.07 4.35 -2.65
CA ARG A 63 9.32 3.87 -2.05
C ARG A 63 9.84 4.83 -0.97
N GLU A 64 9.79 6.13 -1.22
CA GLU A 64 10.21 7.13 -0.23
C GLU A 64 9.34 7.10 1.04
N VAL A 65 8.03 6.92 0.88
CA VAL A 65 7.12 6.80 2.03
C VAL A 65 7.47 5.54 2.84
N PHE A 66 7.68 4.41 2.18
CA PHE A 66 8.09 3.17 2.86
C PHE A 66 9.47 3.27 3.52
N ALA A 67 10.42 3.98 2.90
CA ALA A 67 11.71 4.26 3.51
C ALA A 67 11.57 5.09 4.79
N LYS A 68 10.73 6.14 4.78
CA LYS A 68 10.44 6.97 5.97
C LYS A 68 9.74 6.17 7.07
N ILE A 69 8.85 5.25 6.71
CA ILE A 69 8.20 4.31 7.63
C ILE A 69 9.23 3.36 8.27
N GLY A 70 10.16 2.81 7.49
CA GLY A 70 11.22 1.94 8.00
C GLY A 70 12.17 2.65 8.97
N GLN A 71 12.46 3.93 8.72
CA GLN A 71 13.29 4.76 9.61
C GLN A 71 12.56 5.12 10.90
N ASN A 72 11.25 5.38 10.83
CA ASN A 72 10.42 5.75 11.97
C ASN A 72 9.09 5.00 11.92
N PRO A 73 8.92 3.87 12.64
CA PRO A 73 7.69 3.08 12.56
C PRO A 73 6.45 3.82 13.09
N ARG A 74 6.65 4.88 13.89
CA ARG A 74 5.56 5.79 14.31
C ARG A 74 5.11 6.77 13.22
N ALA A 75 5.92 6.97 12.16
CA ALA A 75 5.58 7.86 11.05
C ALA A 75 4.45 7.32 10.16
N ILE A 76 4.11 6.03 10.26
CA ILE A 76 2.96 5.43 9.56
C ILE A 76 1.69 6.25 9.81
N ILE A 77 1.45 6.64 11.06
CA ILE A 77 0.24 7.40 11.45
C ILE A 77 0.19 8.77 10.73
N SER A 78 1.34 9.42 10.52
CA SER A 78 1.43 10.70 9.80
C SER A 78 1.44 10.57 8.28
N LEU A 79 1.78 9.40 7.73
CA LEU A 79 1.98 9.18 6.30
C LEU A 79 0.77 8.52 5.60
N LEU A 80 -0.15 7.90 6.36
CA LEU A 80 -1.42 7.38 5.83
C LEU A 80 -2.19 8.40 4.95
N PRO A 81 -2.30 9.69 5.35
CA PRO A 81 -2.97 10.70 4.53
C PRO A 81 -2.27 10.97 3.18
N GLN A 82 -0.94 10.76 3.11
CA GLN A 82 -0.14 11.04 1.91
C GLN A 82 -0.07 9.86 0.93
N LEU A 83 -0.29 8.63 1.41
CA LEU A 83 -0.40 7.42 0.60
C LEU A 83 -1.73 7.33 -0.16
N SER A 84 -2.69 8.18 0.17
CA SER A 84 -4.00 8.27 -0.50
C SER A 84 -3.94 9.24 -1.69
N ALA A 85 -2.90 9.14 -2.50
CA ALA A 85 -2.75 9.91 -3.74
C ALA A 85 -3.77 9.42 -4.78
N GLY A 86 -5.01 9.90 -4.65
CA GLY A 86 -6.11 9.60 -5.55
C GLY A 86 -7.45 10.22 -5.11
N GLU A 87 -7.62 10.48 -3.83
CA GLU A 87 -8.81 11.15 -3.29
C GLU A 87 -8.37 11.85 -2.03
N SER A 88 -8.62 13.16 -1.90
CA SER A 88 -8.52 13.80 -0.60
C SER A 88 -9.47 13.03 0.33
N LEU A 89 -8.92 12.21 1.23
CA LEU A 89 -9.71 11.52 2.24
C LEU A 89 -10.63 12.55 2.87
N ASN A 90 -11.94 12.38 2.67
CA ASN A 90 -12.96 13.20 3.32
C ASN A 90 -12.56 13.28 4.81
N PRO A 91 -12.48 14.48 5.42
CA PRO A 91 -12.12 14.59 6.83
C PRO A 91 -12.94 13.65 7.71
N GLU A 92 -14.22 13.44 7.38
CA GLU A 92 -15.08 12.47 8.06
C GLU A 92 -14.57 11.02 7.92
N ALA A 93 -14.14 10.63 6.71
CA ALA A 93 -13.56 9.31 6.46
C ALA A 93 -12.26 9.12 7.25
N ALA A 94 -11.43 10.16 7.36
CA ALA A 94 -10.20 10.10 8.17
C ALA A 94 -10.50 9.90 9.67
N HIS A 95 -11.53 10.57 10.22
CA HIS A 95 -11.96 10.36 11.60
C HIS A 95 -12.47 8.93 11.83
N LYS A 96 -13.29 8.40 10.90
CA LYS A 96 -13.77 7.01 10.95
C LYS A 96 -12.61 6.01 10.89
N GLN A 97 -11.63 6.22 10.00
CA GLN A 97 -10.44 5.39 9.91
C GLN A 97 -9.63 5.38 11.22
N ALA A 98 -9.46 6.54 11.86
CA ALA A 98 -8.82 6.62 13.17
C ALA A 98 -9.61 5.86 14.25
N GLY A 99 -10.95 5.94 14.23
CA GLY A 99 -11.84 5.15 15.09
C GLY A 99 -11.67 3.65 14.90
N VAL A 100 -11.63 3.18 13.64
CA VAL A 100 -11.40 1.77 13.31
C VAL A 100 -10.06 1.27 13.87
N LEU A 101 -8.98 2.05 13.74
CA LEU A 101 -7.69 1.67 14.30
C LEU A 101 -7.70 1.55 15.83
N ARG A 102 -8.42 2.43 16.53
CA ARG A 102 -8.60 2.35 17.99
C ARG A 102 -9.40 1.11 18.38
N LEU A 103 -10.49 0.82 17.68
CA LEU A 103 -11.30 -0.38 17.88
C LEU A 103 -10.47 -1.67 17.69
N ILE A 104 -9.66 -1.75 16.62
CA ILE A 104 -8.76 -2.89 16.39
C ILE A 104 -7.78 -3.07 17.55
N ASN A 105 -7.23 -1.97 18.08
CA ASN A 105 -6.32 -2.03 19.22
C ASN A 105 -7.04 -2.49 20.50
N ALA A 106 -8.25 -1.98 20.75
CA ALA A 106 -9.08 -2.40 21.87
C ALA A 106 -9.39 -3.91 21.81
N HIS A 107 -9.74 -4.44 20.63
CA HIS A 107 -9.91 -5.89 20.45
C HIS A 107 -8.63 -6.69 20.74
N ARG A 108 -7.46 -6.20 20.30
CA ARG A 108 -6.19 -6.89 20.56
C ARG A 108 -5.83 -6.94 22.04
N THR A 109 -6.08 -5.85 22.77
CA THR A 109 -5.68 -5.72 24.17
C THR A 109 -6.72 -6.26 25.14
N ARG A 110 -8.00 -6.02 24.90
CA ARG A 110 -9.12 -6.34 25.81
C ARG A 110 -10.15 -7.30 25.25
N GLY A 111 -10.04 -7.74 23.98
CA GLY A 111 -11.00 -8.66 23.37
C GLY A 111 -11.19 -9.98 24.12
N HIS A 112 -10.15 -10.43 24.85
CA HIS A 112 -10.23 -11.62 25.70
C HIS A 112 -11.28 -11.50 26.82
N GLN A 113 -11.58 -10.29 27.29
CA GLN A 113 -12.62 -10.03 28.30
C GLN A 113 -14.02 -10.25 27.74
N ALA A 114 -14.18 -10.08 26.42
CA ALA A 114 -15.42 -10.31 25.70
C ALA A 114 -15.48 -11.68 24.99
N ALA A 115 -14.49 -12.55 25.17
CA ALA A 115 -14.49 -13.88 24.57
C ALA A 115 -15.39 -14.85 25.34
N THR A 116 -16.06 -15.76 24.61
CA THR A 116 -16.86 -16.83 25.21
C THR A 116 -15.95 -17.97 25.62
N LEU A 117 -15.39 -17.87 26.83
CA LEU A 117 -14.45 -18.85 27.39
C LEU A 117 -15.13 -19.86 28.34
N ASP A 118 -16.26 -19.50 28.93
CA ASP A 118 -16.98 -20.35 29.88
C ASP A 118 -18.10 -21.13 29.17
N PRO A 119 -17.95 -22.46 28.97
CA PRO A 119 -18.97 -23.28 28.32
C PRO A 119 -20.22 -23.48 29.20
N LEU A 120 -20.12 -23.25 30.51
CA LEU A 120 -21.23 -23.43 31.45
C LEU A 120 -22.01 -22.13 31.70
N ALA A 121 -21.51 -20.99 31.22
CA ALA A 121 -22.11 -19.66 31.35
C ALA A 121 -22.52 -19.30 32.81
N LEU A 122 -21.69 -19.69 33.78
CA LEU A 122 -22.00 -19.49 35.21
C LEU A 122 -21.57 -18.11 35.71
N ARG A 123 -20.69 -17.41 34.97
CA ARG A 123 -20.16 -16.11 35.34
C ARG A 123 -20.81 -15.01 34.52
N GLU A 124 -21.37 -14.01 35.21
CA GLU A 124 -21.77 -12.76 34.55
C GLU A 124 -20.52 -12.01 34.08
N ARG A 125 -20.53 -11.60 32.81
CA ARG A 125 -19.41 -10.94 32.17
C ARG A 125 -19.57 -9.42 32.28
N PRO A 126 -18.54 -8.69 32.75
CA PRO A 126 -18.60 -7.24 32.77
C PRO A 126 -18.64 -6.70 31.34
N ALA A 127 -19.43 -5.64 31.13
CA ALA A 127 -19.40 -4.89 29.88
C ALA A 127 -18.04 -4.22 29.71
N VAL A 128 -17.51 -4.24 28.49
CA VAL A 128 -16.23 -3.63 28.14
C VAL A 128 -16.50 -2.50 27.14
N PRO A 129 -16.61 -1.25 27.59
CA PRO A 129 -17.01 -0.12 26.74
C PRO A 129 -16.09 0.08 25.53
N ASP A 130 -14.77 -0.12 25.69
CA ASP A 130 -13.79 0.04 24.61
C ASP A 130 -14.03 -0.86 23.38
N LEU A 131 -14.88 -1.88 23.47
CA LEU A 131 -15.25 -2.76 22.36
C LEU A 131 -16.51 -2.30 21.61
N ASP A 132 -17.21 -1.27 22.12
CA ASP A 132 -18.39 -0.70 21.49
C ASP A 132 -18.01 0.24 20.35
N LEU A 133 -18.77 0.22 19.26
CA LEU A 133 -18.59 1.07 18.08
C LEU A 133 -18.79 2.55 18.42
N ALA A 134 -19.76 2.84 19.30
CA ALA A 134 -20.11 4.20 19.67
C ALA A 134 -18.95 4.95 20.35
N GLU A 135 -18.15 4.26 21.18
CA GLU A 135 -16.97 4.80 21.84
C GLU A 135 -15.86 5.23 20.87
N HIS A 136 -15.87 4.71 19.63
CA HIS A 136 -14.93 5.06 18.57
C HIS A 136 -15.51 6.00 17.51
N GLY A 137 -16.72 6.54 17.74
CA GLY A 137 -17.41 7.42 16.78
C GLY A 137 -17.85 6.70 15.50
N LEU A 138 -18.11 5.40 15.59
CA LEU A 138 -18.59 4.56 14.49
C LEU A 138 -20.08 4.23 14.71
N SER A 139 -20.84 4.12 13.62
CA SER A 139 -22.24 3.71 13.62
C SER A 139 -22.42 2.44 12.80
N GLU A 140 -23.58 1.79 12.95
CA GLU A 140 -24.02 0.78 11.99
C GLU A 140 -24.20 1.39 10.59
N ALA A 141 -24.13 0.54 9.58
CA ALA A 141 -24.12 0.90 8.15
C ALA A 141 -25.52 1.24 7.62
#